data_AF-A0A975GG39-F1
#
_entry.id   AF-A0A975GG39-F1
#
_cell.length_a   1.000
_cell.length_b   1.000
_cell.length_c   1.000
_cell.angle_alpha   90.00
_cell.angle_beta   90.00
_cell.angle_gamma   90.00
#
_symmetry.space_group_name_H-M   'P 1'
#
loop_
_entity.id
_entity.type
_entity.pdbx_description
1 polymer ?
#
loop_
_entity_poly.entity_id
_entity_poly.type
_entity_poly.pdbx_seq_one_letter_code
_entity_poly.pdbx_strand_id
1 'polypeptide(L)'
;MEFAIDVTKPCPPIMDKVISKSVNWFKTLFECNYCTQVFQEETISLSTFLYGIIILSGEKDGYFGLTCPNCLKTNIIRKRNSQFKNLIEKIKFCISSEDCHPIQLDLRYYTPYNFALSLEPEVKNFDANGIVGGSPPTNDNERLEKKEFTLIHMTEEDPESFEGRYCSYIFFSDPLMPPLESFFGVFWYTKTQIEDYVRIENREQIKLFPRYIHYVPLYDKIELFIWEKYSRKMWADYKLKKNQELITFIKKKALSLGKEFSEITDVNYFNTQESAWGQLSETSQEEFEKNYHKIPYEFMEILADFSFLDKLDQIFRKENIIKLKYFFWKNKFPFKDIGVPVPLNDIDKSVYEQALHINGLKNEMAEKIKPHIGKQYFKDFMYDQYINFIKDYCKLSITPYFSFADIWELQISYLILLEKHIEKESQKEANYAFFREGKGWTIVFESKRSIAYTGKGFEYLNFLIKNKNQKCTMAEIDRLSLSENKLPSSISDEDTKLNISNGLSSSQEILDKDAIKDYKKEIKNLRQKLKKAKDNNDIERKKHIEAEIKKYNSVLNFTGKSRKFANDNKRIKDRIGKAINRAILTIEKNDTNLANHFKDSLSQKMYSDDITYSPDPDIDWQV
;
A
#
# COMPACT_ATOMS: atom_id res chain seq x y z
N MET A 1 -5.56 -19.71 -52.19
CA MET A 1 -5.27 -18.27 -52.25
C MET A 1 -4.62 -17.91 -50.93
N GLU A 2 -3.29 -17.87 -50.90
CA GLU A 2 -2.53 -17.43 -49.73
C GLU A 2 -2.48 -15.90 -49.72
N PHE A 3 -2.96 -15.29 -48.64
CA PHE A 3 -2.74 -13.87 -48.39
C PHE A 3 -1.58 -13.73 -47.41
N ALA A 4 -0.42 -13.34 -47.93
CA ALA A 4 0.72 -12.88 -47.14
C ALA A 4 0.49 -11.42 -46.75
N ILE A 5 0.53 -11.12 -45.45
CA ILE A 5 0.48 -9.76 -44.91
C ILE A 5 1.91 -9.23 -44.85
N ASP A 6 2.18 -8.18 -45.64
CA ASP A 6 3.47 -7.48 -45.70
C ASP A 6 3.63 -6.55 -44.47
N VAL A 7 4.51 -6.94 -43.55
CA VAL A 7 4.74 -6.29 -42.25
C VAL A 7 5.72 -5.09 -42.35
N THR A 8 6.11 -4.66 -43.56
CA THR A 8 7.17 -3.65 -43.74
C THR A 8 6.69 -2.23 -44.04
N LYS A 9 5.38 -1.97 -44.07
CA LYS A 9 4.85 -0.62 -44.32
C LYS A 9 4.58 0.15 -43.03
N PRO A 10 5.15 1.35 -42.83
CA PRO A 10 4.80 2.21 -41.70
C PRO A 10 3.34 2.67 -41.84
N CYS A 11 2.62 2.63 -40.73
CA CYS A 11 1.23 3.08 -40.61
C CYS A 11 1.12 4.56 -41.05
N PRO A 12 0.12 4.96 -41.86
CA PRO A 12 -0.04 6.36 -42.25
C PRO A 12 -0.37 7.21 -41.00
N PRO A 13 0.10 8.46 -40.93
CA PRO A 13 -0.23 9.35 -39.81
C PRO A 13 -1.72 9.69 -39.87
N ILE A 14 -2.49 9.10 -38.98
CA ILE A 14 -3.86 9.51 -38.70
C ILE A 14 -3.78 10.58 -37.60
N MET A 15 -4.42 11.72 -37.88
CA MET A 15 -4.66 12.89 -37.01
C MET A 15 -3.69 14.06 -37.11
N ASP A 16 -3.97 14.97 -38.04
CA ASP A 16 -3.58 16.40 -37.92
C ASP A 16 -4.69 17.38 -38.33
N LYS A 17 -5.92 16.91 -38.64
CA LYS A 17 -6.95 17.76 -39.27
C LYS A 17 -8.24 18.03 -38.50
N VAL A 18 -8.32 17.70 -37.21
CA VAL A 18 -9.58 17.86 -36.43
C VAL A 18 -9.52 18.94 -35.33
N ILE A 19 -8.37 19.53 -35.01
CA ILE A 19 -8.23 20.44 -33.83
C ILE A 19 -8.50 21.92 -34.18
N SER A 20 -9.59 22.28 -34.87
CA SER A 20 -9.87 23.72 -35.12
C SER A 20 -11.33 24.17 -34.99
N LYS A 21 -12.10 23.54 -34.11
CA LYS A 21 -13.32 24.17 -33.57
C LYS A 21 -13.38 23.98 -32.06
N SER A 22 -12.99 25.02 -31.34
CA SER A 22 -13.20 25.17 -29.89
C SER A 22 -14.70 25.26 -29.60
N VAL A 23 -15.33 24.10 -29.45
CA VAL A 23 -16.64 23.99 -28.83
C VAL A 23 -16.49 24.39 -27.37
N ASN A 24 -17.45 25.11 -26.80
CA ASN A 24 -17.39 25.53 -25.40
C ASN A 24 -17.58 24.29 -24.50
N TRP A 25 -16.48 23.68 -24.04
CA TRP A 25 -16.42 22.31 -23.49
C TRP A 25 -16.82 22.19 -22.00
N PHE A 26 -16.94 23.30 -21.26
CA PHE A 26 -17.16 23.30 -19.81
C PHE A 26 -18.63 23.31 -19.38
N LYS A 27 -19.45 22.37 -19.86
CA LYS A 27 -20.78 22.17 -19.27
C LYS A 27 -20.69 21.18 -18.13
N THR A 28 -21.01 21.63 -16.91
CA THR A 28 -21.27 20.77 -15.75
C THR A 28 -22.13 19.57 -16.17
N LEU A 29 -21.60 18.37 -16.00
CA LEU A 29 -22.33 17.14 -16.33
C LEU A 29 -23.30 16.78 -15.20
N PHE A 30 -22.86 16.95 -13.95
CA PHE A 30 -23.68 16.81 -12.74
C PHE A 30 -22.97 17.32 -11.46
N GLU A 31 -23.71 17.38 -10.35
CA GLU A 31 -23.20 17.68 -9.00
C GLU A 31 -23.31 16.44 -8.11
N CYS A 32 -22.35 16.26 -7.20
CA CYS A 32 -22.38 15.18 -6.21
C CYS A 32 -23.62 15.30 -5.31
N ASN A 33 -24.33 14.21 -5.10
CA ASN A 33 -25.54 14.20 -4.25
C ASN A 33 -25.23 14.33 -2.75
N TYR A 34 -23.95 14.33 -2.36
CA TYR A 34 -23.52 14.25 -0.97
C TYR A 34 -22.57 15.36 -0.53
N CYS A 35 -22.03 16.15 -1.47
CA CYS A 35 -21.16 17.27 -1.19
C CYS A 35 -21.25 18.29 -2.35
N THR A 36 -20.55 19.40 -2.27
CA THR A 36 -20.60 20.46 -3.29
C THR A 36 -19.70 20.22 -4.51
N GLN A 37 -19.14 19.00 -4.67
CA GLN A 37 -18.28 18.69 -5.80
C GLN A 37 -19.07 18.69 -7.11
N VAL A 38 -18.63 19.50 -8.06
CA VAL A 38 -19.13 19.51 -9.43
C VAL A 38 -18.30 18.55 -10.28
N PHE A 39 -18.96 17.75 -11.12
CA PHE A 39 -18.31 16.86 -12.08
C PHE A 39 -18.34 17.47 -13.48
N GLN A 40 -17.17 17.90 -13.92
CA GLN A 40 -16.86 18.25 -15.31
C GLN A 40 -16.07 17.10 -15.96
N GLU A 41 -15.71 17.24 -17.23
CA GLU A 41 -15.02 16.20 -17.99
C GLU A 41 -13.71 15.77 -17.29
N GLU A 42 -12.91 16.73 -16.84
CA GLU A 42 -11.65 16.50 -16.13
C GLU A 42 -11.86 15.82 -14.76
N THR A 43 -12.91 16.18 -14.03
CA THR A 43 -13.23 15.57 -12.73
C THR A 43 -13.74 14.14 -12.90
N ILE A 44 -14.51 13.86 -13.96
CA ILE A 44 -14.97 12.51 -14.29
C ILE A 44 -13.78 11.63 -14.66
N SER A 45 -12.94 12.14 -15.55
CA SER A 45 -11.67 11.54 -15.94
C SER A 45 -10.79 11.19 -14.74
N LEU A 46 -10.57 12.15 -13.85
CA LEU A 46 -9.78 11.94 -12.63
C LEU A 46 -10.44 10.94 -11.68
N SER A 47 -11.76 11.04 -11.48
CA SER A 47 -12.50 10.11 -10.62
C SER A 47 -12.45 8.68 -11.16
N THR A 48 -12.52 8.52 -12.49
CA THR A 48 -12.37 7.23 -13.17
C THR A 48 -10.95 6.71 -13.01
N PHE A 49 -9.95 7.58 -13.11
CA PHE A 49 -8.56 7.25 -12.88
C PHE A 49 -8.30 6.73 -11.46
N LEU A 50 -8.84 7.42 -10.45
CA LEU A 50 -8.62 7.09 -9.05
C LEU A 50 -9.38 5.83 -8.63
N TYR A 51 -10.65 5.71 -9.01
CA TYR A 51 -11.58 4.75 -8.39
C TYR A 51 -12.34 3.89 -9.39
N GLY A 52 -12.17 4.12 -10.69
CA GLY A 52 -12.98 3.52 -11.75
C GLY A 52 -14.35 4.17 -11.93
N ILE A 53 -15.03 3.76 -13.00
CA ILE A 53 -16.39 4.19 -13.34
C ILE A 53 -17.35 3.01 -13.37
N ILE A 54 -18.50 3.13 -12.72
CA ILE A 54 -19.60 2.18 -12.84
C ILE A 54 -20.32 2.46 -14.16
N ILE A 55 -20.56 1.42 -14.95
CA ILE A 55 -21.33 1.54 -16.19
C ILE A 55 -22.35 0.41 -16.20
N LEU A 56 -23.63 0.75 -16.30
CA LEU A 56 -24.74 -0.20 -16.39
C LEU A 56 -25.57 0.10 -17.64
N SER A 57 -25.57 -0.80 -18.62
CA SER A 57 -26.26 -0.63 -19.90
C SER A 57 -27.63 -1.31 -19.89
N GLY A 58 -28.68 -0.56 -20.25
CA GLY A 58 -30.02 -1.09 -20.50
C GLY A 58 -30.44 -0.90 -21.96
N GLU A 59 -31.62 -1.38 -22.31
CA GLU A 59 -32.13 -1.36 -23.70
C GLU A 59 -32.34 0.07 -24.23
N LYS A 60 -32.88 0.98 -23.39
CA LYS A 60 -33.31 2.34 -23.80
C LYS A 60 -32.44 3.44 -23.17
N ASP A 61 -31.82 3.14 -22.05
CA ASP A 61 -30.96 4.02 -21.29
C ASP A 61 -29.90 3.24 -20.50
N GLY A 62 -28.98 3.96 -19.86
CA GLY A 62 -27.97 3.39 -18.99
C GLY A 62 -27.75 4.24 -17.76
N TYR A 63 -27.03 3.66 -16.80
CA TYR A 63 -26.48 4.37 -15.65
C TYR A 63 -24.97 4.46 -15.78
N PHE A 64 -24.42 5.59 -15.38
CA PHE A 64 -23.00 5.67 -15.06
C PHE A 64 -22.84 6.18 -13.63
N GLY A 65 -21.79 5.74 -12.93
CA GLY A 65 -21.55 6.13 -11.55
C GLY A 65 -20.08 6.30 -11.22
N LEU A 66 -19.80 7.17 -10.25
CA LEU A 66 -18.44 7.57 -9.88
C LEU A 66 -18.33 7.70 -8.37
N THR A 67 -17.21 7.25 -7.81
CA THR A 67 -16.85 7.53 -6.42
C THR A 67 -16.31 8.96 -6.33
N CYS A 68 -16.99 9.84 -5.60
CA CYS A 68 -16.59 11.24 -5.50
C CYS A 68 -15.25 11.40 -4.78
N PRO A 69 -14.22 12.01 -5.39
CA PRO A 69 -12.91 12.16 -4.72
C PRO A 69 -12.91 13.03 -3.47
N ASN A 70 -13.94 13.89 -3.31
CA ASN A 70 -14.08 14.75 -2.15
C ASN A 70 -14.69 14.02 -0.93
N CYS A 71 -15.84 13.37 -1.11
CA CYS A 71 -16.57 12.75 0.01
C CYS A 71 -16.51 11.22 0.02
N LEU A 72 -15.87 10.61 -0.98
CA LEU A 72 -15.72 9.17 -1.19
C LEU A 72 -17.02 8.38 -1.34
N LYS A 73 -18.14 9.08 -1.59
CA LYS A 73 -19.43 8.45 -1.86
C LYS A 73 -19.64 8.22 -3.35
N THR A 74 -20.15 7.04 -3.68
CA THR A 74 -20.60 6.64 -5.01
C THR A 74 -21.85 7.42 -5.39
N ASN A 75 -21.80 8.07 -6.55
CA ASN A 75 -22.92 8.74 -7.19
C ASN A 75 -23.29 7.94 -8.44
N ILE A 76 -24.58 7.87 -8.77
CA ILE A 76 -25.05 7.19 -9.98
C ILE A 76 -26.08 8.04 -10.71
N ILE A 77 -26.01 8.06 -12.04
CA ILE A 77 -26.83 8.93 -12.88
C ILE A 77 -27.34 8.16 -14.08
N ARG A 78 -28.64 8.28 -14.31
CA ARG A 78 -29.32 7.74 -15.49
C ARG A 78 -29.20 8.69 -16.68
N LYS A 79 -28.88 8.17 -17.86
CA LYS A 79 -28.88 8.92 -19.14
C LYS A 79 -29.46 8.08 -20.26
N ARG A 80 -30.07 8.75 -21.24
CA ARG A 80 -30.53 8.11 -22.49
C ARG A 80 -29.33 7.56 -23.27
N ASN A 81 -29.54 6.50 -24.04
CA ASN A 81 -28.47 5.78 -24.75
C ASN A 81 -27.54 6.65 -25.60
N SER A 82 -28.05 7.68 -26.29
CA SER A 82 -27.21 8.56 -27.10
C SER A 82 -26.22 9.39 -26.26
N GLN A 83 -26.66 9.87 -25.09
CA GLN A 83 -25.81 10.63 -24.16
C GLN A 83 -24.83 9.69 -23.44
N PHE A 84 -25.28 8.49 -23.12
CA PHE A 84 -24.48 7.45 -22.49
C PHE A 84 -23.31 7.00 -23.40
N LYS A 85 -23.58 6.69 -24.68
CA LYS A 85 -22.54 6.34 -25.66
C LYS A 85 -21.53 7.47 -25.86
N ASN A 86 -22.01 8.72 -25.96
CA ASN A 86 -21.13 9.88 -26.10
C ASN A 86 -20.20 10.03 -24.88
N LEU A 87 -20.71 9.80 -23.67
CA LEU A 87 -19.91 9.84 -22.45
C LEU A 87 -18.84 8.74 -22.44
N ILE A 88 -19.21 7.49 -22.79
CA ILE A 88 -18.25 6.38 -22.86
C ILE A 88 -17.12 6.69 -23.84
N GLU A 89 -17.44 7.17 -25.03
CA GLU A 89 -16.44 7.58 -26.04
C GLU A 89 -15.48 8.65 -25.53
N LYS A 90 -15.96 9.58 -24.68
CA LYS A 90 -15.11 10.61 -24.08
C LYS A 90 -14.20 10.05 -23.00
N ILE A 91 -14.71 9.17 -22.14
CA ILE A 91 -13.95 8.63 -20.99
C ILE A 91 -12.81 7.70 -21.46
N LYS A 92 -12.93 7.10 -22.66
CA LYS A 92 -11.80 6.40 -23.30
C LYS A 92 -10.54 7.26 -23.39
N PHE A 93 -10.66 8.59 -23.40
CA PHE A 93 -9.55 9.52 -23.37
C PHE A 93 -9.37 10.06 -21.94
N CYS A 94 -8.37 9.52 -21.24
CA CYS A 94 -8.29 9.59 -19.79
C CYS A 94 -8.11 11.01 -19.28
N ILE A 95 -7.18 11.80 -19.85
CA ILE A 95 -6.92 13.19 -19.46
C ILE A 95 -6.36 13.89 -20.71
N SER A 96 -7.05 14.93 -21.18
CA SER A 96 -6.46 15.87 -22.14
C SER A 96 -6.41 17.24 -21.47
N SER A 97 -5.21 17.76 -21.25
CA SER A 97 -5.03 19.21 -21.09
C SER A 97 -4.86 19.80 -22.48
N GLU A 98 -5.18 21.08 -22.69
CA GLU A 98 -4.93 21.80 -23.97
C GLU A 98 -3.50 21.59 -24.53
N ASP A 99 -2.59 21.24 -23.63
CA ASP A 99 -1.17 21.10 -23.80
C ASP A 99 -0.66 19.64 -23.88
N CYS A 100 -1.51 18.62 -23.80
CA CYS A 100 -1.10 17.21 -23.77
C CYS A 100 -1.89 16.38 -24.77
N HIS A 101 -1.21 15.48 -25.50
CA HIS A 101 -1.91 14.47 -26.29
C HIS A 101 -2.82 13.66 -25.36
N PRO A 102 -4.06 13.38 -25.78
CA PRO A 102 -4.98 12.58 -24.98
C PRO A 102 -4.35 11.23 -24.71
N ILE A 103 -4.30 10.85 -23.43
CA ILE A 103 -3.75 9.57 -23.04
C ILE A 103 -4.86 8.56 -23.18
N GLN A 104 -4.69 7.68 -24.17
CA GLN A 104 -5.52 6.50 -24.29
C GLN A 104 -5.04 5.50 -23.24
N LEU A 105 -5.77 5.43 -22.13
CA LEU A 105 -5.66 4.34 -21.18
C LEU A 105 -6.88 3.46 -21.41
N ASP A 106 -6.65 2.27 -21.94
CA ASP A 106 -7.72 1.31 -22.17
C ASP A 106 -8.42 1.03 -20.83
N LEU A 107 -9.74 1.18 -20.83
CA LEU A 107 -10.53 0.75 -19.69
C LEU A 107 -10.58 -0.76 -19.67
N ARG A 108 -10.67 -1.31 -18.48
CA ARG A 108 -10.84 -2.73 -18.21
C ARG A 108 -12.03 -2.93 -17.29
N TYR A 109 -12.84 -3.93 -17.60
CA TYR A 109 -13.94 -4.31 -16.73
C TYR A 109 -13.41 -5.02 -15.47
N TYR A 110 -13.51 -4.32 -14.34
CA TYR A 110 -13.07 -4.76 -13.04
C TYR A 110 -14.21 -5.14 -12.14
N THR A 111 -14.16 -6.38 -11.66
CA THR A 111 -15.16 -6.86 -10.71
C THR A 111 -14.52 -7.04 -9.35
N PRO A 112 -15.16 -6.58 -8.27
CA PRO A 112 -14.72 -6.96 -6.93
C PRO A 112 -14.59 -8.48 -6.88
N TYR A 113 -13.57 -8.97 -6.16
CA TYR A 113 -13.29 -10.39 -6.07
C TYR A 113 -14.54 -11.15 -5.53
N ASN A 114 -15.38 -11.66 -6.42
CA ASN A 114 -16.76 -12.08 -6.16
C ASN A 114 -16.90 -13.24 -5.17
N PHE A 115 -15.82 -13.96 -4.89
CA PHE A 115 -15.82 -14.96 -3.84
C PHE A 115 -16.11 -14.34 -2.46
N ALA A 116 -15.72 -13.08 -2.24
CA ALA A 116 -15.98 -12.37 -0.99
C ALA A 116 -17.48 -12.10 -0.76
N LEU A 117 -18.24 -11.67 -1.76
CA LEU A 117 -19.65 -11.26 -1.56
C LEU A 117 -20.57 -12.42 -1.16
N SER A 118 -20.26 -13.65 -1.58
CA SER A 118 -21.02 -14.85 -1.15
C SER A 118 -20.59 -15.41 0.21
N LEU A 119 -19.42 -14.98 0.72
CA LEU A 119 -18.91 -15.37 2.03
C LEU A 119 -19.16 -14.32 3.11
N GLU A 120 -19.24 -13.04 2.74
CA GLU A 120 -19.51 -11.97 3.69
C GLU A 120 -20.97 -11.99 4.15
N PRO A 121 -21.24 -12.20 5.45
CA PRO A 121 -22.60 -12.30 5.99
C PRO A 121 -23.48 -11.09 5.65
N GLU A 122 -22.87 -9.92 5.52
CA GLU A 122 -23.52 -8.62 5.26
C GLU A 122 -24.08 -8.52 3.84
N VAL A 123 -23.59 -9.34 2.90
CA VAL A 123 -23.96 -9.30 1.47
C VAL A 123 -24.78 -10.53 1.06
N LYS A 124 -25.17 -11.39 2.01
CA LYS A 124 -25.96 -12.61 1.75
C LYS A 124 -27.30 -12.39 1.04
N ASN A 125 -27.84 -11.17 1.10
CA ASN A 125 -29.09 -10.79 0.44
C ASN A 125 -28.87 -10.03 -0.89
N PHE A 126 -27.65 -10.06 -1.42
CA PHE A 126 -27.34 -9.45 -2.71
C PHE A 126 -27.92 -10.31 -3.83
N ASP A 127 -29.16 -10.02 -4.18
CA ASP A 127 -29.93 -10.69 -5.22
C ASP A 127 -29.67 -10.08 -6.60
N ALA A 128 -28.40 -9.96 -6.99
CA ALA A 128 -28.06 -9.63 -8.37
C ALA A 128 -27.96 -10.91 -9.19
N ASN A 129 -28.68 -10.98 -10.30
CA ASN A 129 -28.45 -12.04 -11.28
C ASN A 129 -27.04 -11.81 -11.84
N GLY A 130 -26.13 -12.74 -11.56
CA GLY A 130 -24.73 -12.61 -11.90
C GLY A 130 -24.19 -13.85 -12.59
N ILE A 131 -23.46 -13.66 -13.68
CA ILE A 131 -22.65 -14.69 -14.31
C ILE A 131 -21.23 -14.49 -13.83
N VAL A 132 -20.71 -15.44 -13.06
CA VAL A 132 -19.32 -15.44 -12.59
C VAL A 132 -18.55 -16.51 -13.35
N GLY A 133 -17.49 -16.08 -14.03
CA GLY A 133 -16.59 -16.92 -14.80
C GLY A 133 -15.14 -16.74 -14.34
N GLY A 134 -14.38 -17.83 -14.39
CA GLY A 134 -12.93 -17.81 -14.24
C GLY A 134 -12.32 -18.64 -15.36
N SER A 135 -11.42 -18.05 -16.14
CA SER A 135 -10.59 -18.79 -17.08
C SER A 135 -9.17 -18.26 -16.95
N PRO A 136 -8.15 -19.13 -16.86
CA PRO A 136 -6.77 -18.67 -16.97
C PRO A 136 -6.61 -17.90 -18.30
N PRO A 137 -5.75 -16.87 -18.34
CA PRO A 137 -5.45 -16.13 -19.55
C PRO A 137 -4.74 -17.07 -20.53
N THR A 138 -5.49 -17.60 -21.50
CA THR A 138 -4.94 -18.13 -22.75
C THR A 138 -5.14 -17.08 -23.84
N ASN A 139 -4.23 -17.02 -24.80
CA ASN A 139 -4.09 -16.10 -25.94
C ASN A 139 -5.27 -15.11 -26.15
N ASP A 140 -4.97 -13.79 -26.13
CA ASP A 140 -5.94 -12.68 -26.08
C ASP A 140 -7.04 -12.65 -27.16
N ASN A 141 -6.89 -13.36 -28.29
CA ASN A 141 -7.89 -13.41 -29.34
C ASN A 141 -8.93 -14.53 -29.15
N GLU A 142 -8.53 -15.71 -28.65
CA GLU A 142 -9.48 -16.79 -28.32
C GLU A 142 -10.32 -16.44 -27.06
N ARG A 143 -9.80 -15.48 -26.27
CA ARG A 143 -10.31 -14.94 -24.99
C ARG A 143 -11.63 -14.18 -25.11
N LEU A 144 -11.79 -13.33 -26.13
CA LEU A 144 -12.96 -12.46 -26.27
C LEU A 144 -14.15 -13.21 -26.86
N GLU A 145 -13.92 -13.99 -27.91
CA GLU A 145 -14.97 -14.68 -28.66
C GLU A 145 -15.75 -15.67 -27.80
N LYS A 146 -15.08 -16.52 -27.00
CA LYS A 146 -15.75 -17.54 -26.17
C LYS A 146 -16.56 -16.94 -25.01
N LYS A 147 -16.04 -15.88 -24.36
CA LYS A 147 -16.69 -15.24 -23.21
C LYS A 147 -17.91 -14.43 -23.63
N GLU A 148 -17.78 -13.66 -24.72
CA GLU A 148 -18.88 -12.90 -25.29
C GLU A 148 -19.96 -13.83 -25.83
N PHE A 149 -19.58 -14.91 -26.52
CA PHE A 149 -20.54 -15.92 -26.97
C PHE A 149 -21.36 -16.51 -25.82
N THR A 150 -20.72 -16.84 -24.70
CA THR A 150 -21.43 -17.39 -23.52
C THR A 150 -22.40 -16.37 -22.93
N LEU A 151 -21.99 -15.11 -22.79
CA LEU A 151 -22.85 -14.06 -22.25
C LEU A 151 -24.03 -13.75 -23.18
N ILE A 152 -23.77 -13.65 -24.50
CA ILE A 152 -24.80 -13.42 -25.52
C ILE A 152 -25.79 -14.58 -25.52
N HIS A 153 -25.31 -15.82 -25.56
CA HIS A 153 -26.14 -17.01 -25.58
C HIS A 153 -27.06 -17.08 -24.35
N MET A 154 -26.53 -16.78 -23.16
CA MET A 154 -27.35 -16.76 -21.93
C MET A 154 -28.44 -15.67 -21.95
N THR A 155 -28.16 -14.51 -22.54
CA THR A 155 -29.19 -13.46 -22.71
C THR A 155 -30.22 -13.79 -23.79
N GLU A 156 -29.84 -14.57 -24.80
CA GLU A 156 -30.72 -15.00 -25.89
C GLU A 156 -31.61 -16.19 -25.49
N GLU A 157 -31.14 -17.09 -24.62
CA GLU A 157 -31.91 -18.25 -24.15
C GLU A 157 -33.04 -17.88 -23.18
N ASP A 158 -32.89 -16.78 -22.41
CA ASP A 158 -33.89 -16.33 -21.44
C ASP A 158 -34.02 -14.79 -21.41
N PRO A 159 -34.52 -14.17 -22.49
CA PRO A 159 -34.61 -12.72 -22.60
C PRO A 159 -35.57 -12.10 -21.57
N GLU A 160 -36.62 -12.83 -21.15
CA GLU A 160 -37.60 -12.36 -20.17
C GLU A 160 -36.95 -12.12 -18.80
N SER A 161 -36.00 -12.97 -18.38
CA SER A 161 -35.26 -12.79 -17.13
C SER A 161 -34.39 -11.52 -17.08
N PHE A 162 -34.06 -10.96 -18.25
CA PHE A 162 -33.22 -9.77 -18.39
C PHE A 162 -33.99 -8.51 -18.82
N GLU A 163 -35.28 -8.63 -19.15
CA GLU A 163 -36.11 -7.50 -19.56
C GLU A 163 -36.17 -6.43 -18.45
N GLY A 164 -35.96 -5.17 -18.82
CA GLY A 164 -35.96 -4.04 -17.88
C GLY A 164 -34.79 -4.01 -16.88
N ARG A 165 -33.79 -4.88 -17.05
CA ARG A 165 -32.55 -4.87 -16.25
C ARG A 165 -31.41 -4.12 -16.94
N TYR A 166 -30.40 -3.79 -16.16
CA TYR A 166 -29.20 -3.08 -16.58
C TYR A 166 -27.98 -3.98 -16.36
N CYS A 167 -27.26 -4.28 -17.43
CA CYS A 167 -26.05 -5.10 -17.41
C CYS A 167 -24.83 -4.26 -17.03
N SER A 168 -24.00 -4.73 -16.10
CA SER A 168 -22.74 -4.09 -15.74
C SER A 168 -21.65 -4.20 -16.80
N TYR A 169 -21.76 -5.17 -17.72
CA TYR A 169 -20.88 -5.28 -18.85
C TYR A 169 -21.54 -4.71 -20.10
N ILE A 170 -20.88 -3.74 -20.71
CA ILE A 170 -21.29 -3.18 -21.99
C ILE A 170 -21.08 -4.24 -23.07
N PHE A 171 -22.13 -4.68 -23.75
CA PHE A 171 -22.06 -5.45 -25.00
C PHE A 171 -22.20 -4.47 -26.18
N PHE A 172 -21.10 -3.96 -26.73
CA PHE A 172 -21.17 -3.29 -28.01
C PHE A 172 -20.54 -4.19 -29.05
N SER A 173 -21.11 -4.21 -30.26
CA SER A 173 -20.48 -4.77 -31.47
C SER A 173 -19.23 -3.98 -31.90
N ASP A 174 -18.55 -3.33 -30.95
CA ASP A 174 -17.40 -2.47 -31.14
C ASP A 174 -16.15 -3.30 -30.89
N PRO A 175 -15.22 -3.45 -31.85
CA PRO A 175 -13.98 -4.21 -31.69
C PRO A 175 -13.04 -3.69 -30.59
N LEU A 176 -13.38 -2.56 -29.94
CA LEU A 176 -12.63 -1.95 -28.85
C LEU A 176 -13.23 -2.25 -27.46
N MET A 177 -13.83 -3.43 -27.27
CA MET A 177 -14.41 -3.81 -25.97
C MET A 177 -13.33 -3.85 -24.88
N PRO A 178 -13.58 -3.21 -23.72
CA PRO A 178 -12.67 -3.29 -22.57
C PRO A 178 -12.56 -4.76 -22.13
N PRO A 179 -11.35 -5.34 -22.10
CA PRO A 179 -11.20 -6.77 -21.91
C PRO A 179 -11.73 -7.22 -20.54
N LEU A 180 -12.42 -8.37 -20.52
CA LEU A 180 -12.81 -9.05 -19.30
C LEU A 180 -11.58 -9.55 -18.54
N GLU A 181 -11.64 -9.49 -17.22
CA GLU A 181 -10.64 -10.06 -16.32
C GLU A 181 -10.47 -11.57 -16.45
N SER A 182 -9.34 -12.10 -15.93
CA SER A 182 -9.13 -13.54 -15.75
C SER A 182 -10.24 -14.16 -14.90
N PHE A 183 -10.71 -13.40 -13.91
CA PHE A 183 -11.87 -13.70 -13.09
C PHE A 183 -12.85 -12.53 -13.16
N PHE A 184 -14.08 -12.78 -13.59
CA PHE A 184 -15.05 -11.72 -13.80
C PHE A 184 -16.45 -12.14 -13.33
N GLY A 185 -17.22 -11.17 -12.84
CA GLY A 185 -18.67 -11.30 -12.68
C GLY A 185 -19.43 -10.25 -13.49
N VAL A 186 -20.29 -10.66 -14.41
CA VAL A 186 -21.24 -9.77 -15.08
C VAL A 186 -22.56 -9.81 -14.32
N PHE A 187 -23.14 -8.67 -14.01
CA PHE A 187 -24.32 -8.55 -13.16
C PHE A 187 -25.43 -7.76 -13.84
N TRP A 188 -26.67 -8.16 -13.57
CA TRP A 188 -27.87 -7.49 -14.04
C TRP A 188 -28.68 -6.95 -12.87
N TYR A 189 -28.95 -5.65 -12.93
CA TYR A 189 -29.65 -4.92 -11.87
C TYR A 189 -30.98 -4.39 -12.37
N THR A 190 -32.02 -4.49 -11.54
CA THR A 190 -33.23 -3.69 -11.73
C THR A 190 -32.99 -2.24 -11.31
N LYS A 191 -33.84 -1.32 -11.77
CA LYS A 191 -33.75 0.10 -11.36
C LYS A 191 -33.76 0.27 -9.83
N THR A 192 -34.66 -0.42 -9.13
CA THR A 192 -34.78 -0.32 -7.67
C THR A 192 -33.51 -0.82 -6.98
N GLN A 193 -32.95 -1.95 -7.45
CA GLN A 193 -31.70 -2.49 -6.91
C GLN A 193 -30.54 -1.50 -7.06
N ILE A 194 -30.44 -0.78 -8.18
CA ILE A 194 -29.37 0.21 -8.38
C ILE A 194 -29.44 1.29 -7.29
N GLU A 195 -30.63 1.83 -7.02
CA GLU A 195 -30.82 2.89 -6.02
C GLU A 195 -30.50 2.38 -4.61
N ASP A 196 -30.96 1.17 -4.26
CA ASP A 196 -30.71 0.56 -2.96
C ASP A 196 -29.26 0.17 -2.75
N TYR A 197 -28.62 -0.41 -3.77
CA TYR A 197 -27.22 -0.84 -3.68
C TYR A 197 -26.27 0.35 -3.61
N VAL A 198 -26.56 1.49 -4.25
CA VAL A 198 -25.75 2.71 -4.04
C VAL A 198 -25.85 3.19 -2.60
N ARG A 199 -27.02 3.10 -1.96
CA ARG A 199 -27.17 3.45 -0.53
C ARG A 199 -26.37 2.50 0.36
N ILE A 200 -26.42 1.19 0.09
CA ILE A 200 -25.69 0.17 0.86
C ILE A 200 -24.18 0.35 0.66
N GLU A 201 -23.71 0.46 -0.58
CA GLU A 201 -22.30 0.69 -0.91
C GLU A 201 -21.73 1.91 -0.17
N ASN A 202 -22.48 3.02 -0.15
CA ASN A 202 -22.08 4.23 0.58
C ASN A 202 -22.16 4.10 2.11
N ARG A 203 -23.07 3.28 2.64
CA ARG A 203 -23.24 3.10 4.08
C ARG A 203 -22.20 2.15 4.66
N GLU A 204 -22.04 1.00 4.02
CA GLU A 204 -21.16 -0.08 4.48
C GLU A 204 -19.73 0.05 3.95
N GLN A 205 -19.49 0.96 3.00
CA GLN A 205 -18.17 1.12 2.34
C GLN A 205 -17.71 -0.18 1.67
N ILE A 206 -18.65 -0.88 1.03
CA ILE A 206 -18.42 -2.11 0.25
C ILE A 206 -18.80 -1.89 -1.20
N LYS A 207 -17.96 -2.37 -2.11
CA LYS A 207 -18.12 -2.31 -3.55
C LYS A 207 -19.15 -3.33 -4.00
N LEU A 208 -20.33 -2.86 -4.40
CA LEU A 208 -21.43 -3.68 -4.92
C LEU A 208 -21.55 -3.64 -6.43
N PHE A 209 -20.96 -2.60 -7.05
CA PHE A 209 -20.92 -2.47 -8.50
C PHE A 209 -19.53 -2.79 -9.05
N PRO A 210 -19.46 -3.59 -10.13
CA PRO A 210 -18.30 -3.62 -11.01
C PRO A 210 -17.95 -2.22 -11.50
N ARG A 211 -16.67 -2.01 -11.78
CA ARG A 211 -16.14 -0.73 -12.24
C ARG A 211 -15.26 -0.95 -13.45
N TYR A 212 -15.26 0.00 -14.35
CA TYR A 212 -14.27 0.10 -15.40
C TYR A 212 -13.10 0.91 -14.86
N ILE A 213 -11.93 0.29 -14.76
CA ILE A 213 -10.70 0.94 -14.30
C ILE A 213 -9.72 1.04 -15.45
N HIS A 214 -8.75 1.95 -15.39
CA HIS A 214 -7.70 1.96 -16.39
C HIS A 214 -6.83 0.70 -16.28
N TYR A 215 -6.46 0.17 -17.43
CA TYR A 215 -5.62 -1.01 -17.53
C TYR A 215 -4.26 -0.75 -16.88
N VAL A 216 -3.93 -1.57 -15.89
CA VAL A 216 -2.64 -1.59 -15.23
C VAL A 216 -2.15 -3.05 -15.22
N PRO A 217 -1.01 -3.37 -15.87
CA PRO A 217 -0.47 -4.74 -15.90
C PRO A 217 -0.23 -5.36 -14.52
N LEU A 218 -0.01 -4.53 -13.50
CA LEU A 218 0.15 -5.02 -12.13
C LEU A 218 -1.14 -5.66 -11.58
N TYR A 219 -2.33 -5.13 -11.91
CA TYR A 219 -3.59 -5.76 -11.50
C TYR A 219 -3.70 -7.18 -12.09
N ASP A 220 -3.38 -7.32 -13.37
CA ASP A 220 -3.34 -8.63 -14.05
C ASP A 220 -2.47 -9.64 -13.33
N LYS A 221 -1.25 -9.22 -13.00
CA LYS A 221 -0.27 -10.08 -12.36
C LYS A 221 -0.72 -10.52 -10.98
N ILE A 222 -1.27 -9.60 -10.19
CA ILE A 222 -1.81 -9.90 -8.85
C ILE A 222 -3.01 -10.83 -8.97
N GLU A 223 -3.96 -10.54 -9.84
CA GLU A 223 -5.17 -11.33 -10.02
C GLU A 223 -4.89 -12.73 -10.56
N LEU A 224 -3.96 -12.85 -11.50
CA LEU A 224 -3.51 -14.13 -12.01
C LEU A 224 -2.86 -14.96 -10.91
N PHE A 225 -1.99 -14.33 -10.11
CA PHE A 225 -1.37 -14.97 -8.96
C PHE A 225 -2.40 -15.42 -7.92
N ILE A 226 -3.41 -14.59 -7.61
CA ILE A 226 -4.53 -14.96 -6.72
C ILE A 226 -5.31 -16.13 -7.29
N TRP A 227 -5.66 -16.07 -8.58
CA TRP A 227 -6.40 -17.13 -9.25
C TRP A 227 -5.64 -18.45 -9.17
N GLU A 228 -4.38 -18.47 -9.61
CA GLU A 228 -3.58 -19.69 -9.66
C GLU A 228 -3.25 -20.26 -8.29
N LYS A 229 -2.86 -19.41 -7.33
CA LYS A 229 -2.28 -19.88 -6.06
C LYS A 229 -3.29 -19.98 -4.92
N TYR A 230 -4.48 -19.41 -5.07
CA TYR A 230 -5.46 -19.37 -3.99
C TYR A 230 -6.85 -19.80 -4.45
N SER A 231 -7.39 -19.15 -5.47
CA SER A 231 -8.84 -19.17 -5.64
C SER A 231 -9.37 -20.17 -6.66
N ARG A 232 -8.56 -20.61 -7.63
CA ARG A 232 -8.99 -21.57 -8.65
C ARG A 232 -9.51 -22.87 -8.03
N LYS A 233 -8.76 -23.43 -7.07
CA LYS A 233 -9.19 -24.64 -6.34
C LYS A 233 -10.44 -24.37 -5.51
N MET A 234 -10.46 -23.28 -4.73
CA MET A 234 -11.62 -22.91 -3.92
C MET A 234 -12.89 -22.74 -4.77
N TRP A 235 -12.75 -22.17 -5.96
CA TRP A 235 -13.84 -22.00 -6.91
C TRP A 235 -14.33 -23.33 -7.48
N ALA A 236 -13.41 -24.22 -7.87
CA ALA A 236 -13.75 -25.57 -8.34
C ALA A 236 -14.50 -26.36 -7.25
N ASP A 237 -14.01 -26.33 -6.01
CA ASP A 237 -14.64 -26.98 -4.85
C ASP A 237 -16.04 -26.39 -4.57
N TYR A 238 -16.17 -25.06 -4.63
CA TYR A 238 -17.45 -24.39 -4.47
C TYR A 238 -18.47 -24.79 -5.55
N LYS A 239 -18.05 -24.81 -6.82
CA LYS A 239 -18.90 -25.22 -7.94
C LYS A 239 -19.31 -26.68 -7.84
N LEU A 240 -18.37 -27.56 -7.49
CA LEU A 240 -18.65 -28.97 -7.24
C LEU A 240 -19.70 -29.14 -6.15
N LYS A 241 -19.52 -28.48 -5.00
CA LYS A 241 -20.49 -28.49 -3.89
C LYS A 241 -21.86 -27.96 -4.31
N LYS A 242 -21.91 -26.84 -5.02
CA LYS A 242 -23.18 -26.25 -5.50
C LYS A 242 -23.90 -27.16 -6.50
N ASN A 243 -23.15 -27.85 -7.36
CA ASN A 243 -23.72 -28.82 -8.29
C ASN A 243 -24.34 -30.00 -7.53
N GLN A 244 -23.67 -30.51 -6.51
CA GLN A 244 -24.20 -31.58 -5.65
C GLN A 244 -25.46 -31.16 -4.86
N GLU A 245 -25.48 -29.93 -4.33
CA GLU A 245 -26.67 -29.36 -3.70
C GLU A 245 -27.85 -29.28 -4.68
N LEU A 246 -27.61 -28.82 -5.92
CA LEU A 246 -28.62 -28.72 -6.97
C LEU A 246 -29.15 -30.10 -7.41
N ILE A 247 -28.26 -31.07 -7.63
CA ILE A 247 -28.64 -32.47 -7.93
C ILE A 247 -29.52 -33.02 -6.81
N THR A 248 -29.17 -32.78 -5.55
CA THR A 248 -29.95 -33.21 -4.38
C THR A 248 -31.33 -32.57 -4.37
N PHE A 249 -31.42 -31.27 -4.66
CA PHE A 249 -32.69 -30.54 -4.76
C PHE A 249 -33.58 -31.10 -5.87
N ILE A 250 -33.03 -31.30 -7.07
CA ILE A 250 -33.78 -31.85 -8.22
C ILE A 250 -34.24 -33.28 -7.93
N LYS A 251 -33.40 -34.13 -7.34
CA LYS A 251 -33.81 -35.49 -6.91
C LYS A 251 -35.00 -35.46 -5.95
N LYS A 252 -34.99 -34.55 -4.96
CA LYS A 252 -36.13 -34.36 -4.04
C LYS A 252 -37.38 -33.88 -4.79
N LYS A 253 -37.23 -32.97 -5.75
CA LYS A 253 -38.33 -32.47 -6.59
C LYS A 253 -38.91 -33.59 -7.47
N ALA A 254 -38.06 -34.41 -8.10
CA ALA A 254 -38.49 -35.58 -8.88
C ALA A 254 -39.33 -36.54 -8.03
N LEU A 255 -38.81 -36.90 -6.86
CA LEU A 255 -39.50 -37.76 -5.90
C LEU A 255 -40.86 -37.18 -5.49
N SER A 256 -40.95 -35.87 -5.23
CA SER A 256 -42.22 -35.21 -4.88
C SER A 256 -43.25 -35.20 -6.00
N LEU A 257 -42.79 -35.32 -7.26
CA LEU A 257 -43.64 -35.40 -8.45
C LEU A 257 -43.97 -36.84 -8.85
N GLY A 258 -43.47 -37.84 -8.11
CA GLY A 258 -43.59 -39.25 -8.49
C GLY A 258 -42.86 -39.57 -9.80
N LYS A 259 -41.81 -38.80 -10.12
CA LYS A 259 -41.01 -38.93 -11.34
C LYS A 259 -39.59 -39.38 -11.01
N GLU A 260 -38.95 -40.04 -11.95
CA GLU A 260 -37.53 -40.37 -11.87
C GLU A 260 -36.66 -39.12 -12.11
N PHE A 261 -35.44 -39.10 -11.57
CA PHE A 261 -34.51 -37.97 -11.72
C PHE A 261 -34.25 -37.64 -13.20
N SER A 262 -34.06 -38.67 -14.03
CA SER A 262 -33.84 -38.53 -15.48
C SER A 262 -35.04 -38.04 -16.27
N GLU A 263 -36.25 -38.04 -15.68
CA GLU A 263 -37.46 -37.60 -16.37
C GLU A 263 -37.69 -36.08 -16.26
N ILE A 264 -36.99 -35.40 -15.35
CA ILE A 264 -37.17 -33.96 -15.11
C ILE A 264 -35.91 -33.14 -15.37
N THR A 265 -34.82 -33.77 -15.77
CA THR A 265 -33.58 -33.08 -16.14
C THR A 265 -32.67 -33.92 -17.02
N ASP A 266 -31.74 -33.26 -17.73
CA ASP A 266 -30.64 -33.92 -18.42
C ASP A 266 -29.57 -34.39 -17.42
N VAL A 267 -29.51 -35.71 -17.18
CA VAL A 267 -28.54 -36.36 -16.30
C VAL A 267 -27.12 -36.25 -16.85
N ASN A 268 -26.96 -36.25 -18.19
CA ASN A 268 -25.65 -36.16 -18.82
C ASN A 268 -25.04 -34.79 -18.56
N TYR A 269 -25.83 -33.71 -18.68
CA TYR A 269 -25.37 -32.36 -18.33
C TYR A 269 -24.79 -32.30 -16.91
N PHE A 270 -25.50 -32.82 -15.91
CA PHE A 270 -25.05 -32.79 -14.52
C PHE A 270 -23.82 -33.65 -14.26
N ASN A 271 -23.75 -34.84 -14.84
CA ASN A 271 -22.59 -35.72 -14.73
C ASN A 271 -21.35 -35.11 -15.40
N THR A 272 -21.53 -34.48 -16.56
CA THR A 272 -20.45 -33.76 -17.25
C THR A 272 -19.95 -32.59 -16.43
N GLN A 273 -20.84 -31.82 -15.81
CA GLN A 273 -20.46 -30.71 -14.93
C GLN A 273 -19.74 -31.20 -13.67
N GLU A 274 -20.25 -32.22 -12.97
CA GLU A 274 -19.61 -32.77 -11.77
C GLU A 274 -18.19 -33.30 -12.08
N SER A 275 -18.06 -34.05 -13.19
CA SER A 275 -16.77 -34.53 -13.69
C SER A 275 -15.82 -33.38 -14.03
N ALA A 276 -16.29 -32.36 -14.75
CA ALA A 276 -15.47 -31.21 -15.14
C ALA A 276 -14.97 -30.41 -13.93
N TRP A 277 -15.82 -30.14 -12.94
CA TRP A 277 -15.42 -29.41 -11.72
C TRP A 277 -14.53 -30.25 -10.80
N GLY A 278 -14.79 -31.57 -10.71
CA GLY A 278 -13.92 -32.52 -10.00
C GLY A 278 -12.51 -32.56 -10.62
N GLN A 279 -12.42 -32.76 -11.93
CA GLN A 279 -11.16 -32.72 -12.68
C GLN A 279 -10.46 -31.36 -12.53
N LEU A 280 -11.20 -30.24 -12.58
CA LEU A 280 -10.60 -28.93 -12.39
C LEU A 280 -10.02 -28.78 -10.98
N SER A 281 -10.69 -29.27 -9.93
CA SER A 281 -10.16 -29.20 -8.56
C SER A 281 -8.89 -30.03 -8.40
N GLU A 282 -8.89 -31.27 -8.91
CA GLU A 282 -7.73 -32.18 -8.87
C GLU A 282 -6.55 -31.62 -9.66
N THR A 283 -6.76 -31.24 -10.92
CA THR A 283 -5.71 -30.65 -11.77
C THR A 283 -5.17 -29.35 -11.20
N SER A 284 -5.99 -28.53 -10.54
CA SER A 284 -5.52 -27.31 -9.87
C SER A 284 -4.62 -27.63 -8.68
N GLN A 285 -4.92 -28.68 -7.91
CA GLN A 285 -4.07 -29.14 -6.82
C GLN A 285 -2.73 -29.67 -7.34
N GLU A 286 -2.75 -30.52 -8.37
CA GLU A 286 -1.53 -31.05 -9.00
C GLU A 286 -0.66 -29.93 -9.59
N GLU A 287 -1.28 -28.96 -10.28
CA GLU A 287 -0.57 -27.82 -10.87
C GLU A 287 -0.01 -26.89 -9.78
N PHE A 288 -0.72 -26.70 -8.68
CA PHE A 288 -0.24 -25.97 -7.52
C PHE A 288 0.99 -26.66 -6.91
N GLU A 289 0.92 -27.97 -6.66
CA GLU A 289 2.03 -28.75 -6.10
C GLU A 289 3.26 -28.71 -7.02
N LYS A 290 3.05 -28.87 -8.33
CA LYS A 290 4.12 -28.80 -9.33
C LYS A 290 4.80 -27.43 -9.36
N ASN A 291 4.05 -26.35 -9.17
CA ASN A 291 4.56 -24.97 -9.24
C ASN A 291 4.81 -24.34 -7.85
N TYR A 292 4.65 -25.09 -6.75
CA TYR A 292 4.79 -24.55 -5.40
C TYR A 292 6.13 -23.84 -5.19
N HIS A 293 7.21 -24.43 -5.71
CA HIS A 293 8.57 -23.88 -5.65
C HIS A 293 8.74 -22.50 -6.32
N LYS A 294 7.79 -22.07 -7.16
CA LYS A 294 7.83 -20.77 -7.86
C LYS A 294 7.18 -19.64 -7.07
N ILE A 295 6.32 -19.95 -6.09
CA ILE A 295 5.56 -18.96 -5.31
C ILE A 295 6.46 -17.86 -4.75
N PRO A 296 7.63 -18.13 -4.12
CA PRO A 296 8.46 -17.06 -3.58
C PRO A 296 8.93 -16.05 -4.63
N TYR A 297 9.21 -16.51 -5.84
CA TYR A 297 9.72 -15.68 -6.92
C TYR A 297 8.60 -14.86 -7.57
N GLU A 298 7.47 -15.50 -7.89
CA GLU A 298 6.30 -14.82 -8.45
C GLU A 298 5.74 -13.78 -7.48
N PHE A 299 5.68 -14.12 -6.18
CA PHE A 299 5.25 -13.17 -5.16
C PHE A 299 6.25 -12.01 -4.99
N MET A 300 7.56 -12.27 -5.03
CA MET A 300 8.56 -11.20 -5.03
C MET A 300 8.43 -10.31 -6.26
N GLU A 301 8.16 -10.91 -7.42
CA GLU A 301 7.94 -10.19 -8.66
C GLU A 301 6.73 -9.28 -8.57
N ILE A 302 5.69 -9.65 -7.82
CA ILE A 302 4.56 -8.78 -7.51
C ILE A 302 4.97 -7.66 -6.57
N LEU A 303 5.70 -7.95 -5.48
CA LEU A 303 6.11 -6.92 -4.52
C LEU A 303 7.03 -5.87 -5.17
N ALA A 304 7.89 -6.29 -6.09
CA ALA A 304 8.90 -5.46 -6.74
C ALA A 304 8.54 -5.02 -8.18
N ASP A 305 7.34 -5.30 -8.71
CA ASP A 305 6.98 -4.83 -10.05
C ASP A 305 6.78 -3.32 -10.07
N PHE A 306 7.58 -2.64 -10.90
CA PHE A 306 7.45 -1.22 -11.22
C PHE A 306 7.44 -0.95 -12.71
N SER A 307 7.48 -2.00 -13.53
CA SER A 307 7.61 -1.88 -14.99
C SER A 307 6.50 -0.99 -15.58
N PHE A 308 5.36 -0.92 -14.91
CA PHE A 308 4.26 -0.04 -15.29
C PHE A 308 4.52 1.45 -15.00
N LEU A 309 5.19 1.79 -13.89
CA LEU A 309 5.58 3.18 -13.62
C LEU A 309 6.47 3.72 -14.73
N ASP A 310 7.43 2.92 -15.17
CA ASP A 310 8.36 3.26 -16.26
C ASP A 310 7.63 3.44 -17.59
N LYS A 311 6.68 2.55 -17.92
CA LYS A 311 5.83 2.69 -19.12
C LYS A 311 5.00 3.97 -19.08
N LEU A 312 4.49 4.32 -17.91
CA LEU A 312 3.74 5.56 -17.78
C LEU A 312 4.64 6.80 -17.86
N ASP A 313 5.89 6.76 -17.38
CA ASP A 313 6.80 7.89 -17.58
C ASP A 313 7.06 8.15 -19.06
N GLN A 314 7.01 7.12 -19.90
CA GLN A 314 7.09 7.26 -21.37
C GLN A 314 5.82 7.86 -21.98
N ILE A 315 4.65 7.59 -21.37
CA ILE A 315 3.34 8.10 -21.81
C ILE A 315 3.16 9.57 -21.40
N PHE A 316 3.55 9.93 -20.19
CA PHE A 316 3.41 11.27 -19.62
C PHE A 316 4.69 12.11 -19.84
N ARG A 317 4.92 12.61 -21.05
CA ARG A 317 6.18 13.32 -21.40
C ARG A 317 6.38 14.71 -20.75
N LYS A 318 5.35 15.30 -20.13
CA LYS A 318 5.45 16.63 -19.48
C LYS A 318 5.71 16.51 -17.98
N GLU A 319 6.76 17.19 -17.50
CA GLU A 319 7.25 17.11 -16.11
C GLU A 319 6.17 17.39 -15.03
N ASN A 320 5.25 18.33 -15.30
CA ASN A 320 4.16 18.64 -14.35
C ASN A 320 3.12 17.52 -14.25
N ILE A 321 2.90 16.75 -15.32
CA ILE A 321 1.94 15.64 -15.33
C ILE A 321 2.55 14.40 -14.65
N ILE A 322 3.87 14.20 -14.81
CA ILE A 322 4.62 13.16 -14.07
C ILE A 322 4.48 13.36 -12.56
N LYS A 323 4.56 14.60 -12.06
CA LYS A 323 4.45 14.89 -10.62
C LYS A 323 3.04 14.63 -10.07
N LEU A 324 2.00 15.05 -10.80
CA LEU A 324 0.60 14.76 -10.44
C LEU A 324 0.29 13.26 -10.41
N LYS A 325 0.91 12.48 -11.31
CA LYS A 325 0.77 11.01 -11.35
C LYS A 325 1.24 10.35 -10.05
N TYR A 326 2.46 10.64 -9.59
CA TYR A 326 2.96 10.04 -8.35
C TYR A 326 2.12 10.41 -7.14
N PHE A 327 1.55 11.62 -7.14
CA PHE A 327 0.66 12.06 -6.09
C PHE A 327 -0.62 11.22 -6.03
N PHE A 328 -1.34 11.08 -7.14
CA PHE A 328 -2.57 10.28 -7.20
C PHE A 328 -2.36 8.80 -6.90
N TRP A 329 -1.15 8.31 -7.11
CA TRP A 329 -0.80 6.90 -6.92
C TRP A 329 -0.35 6.55 -5.52
N LYS A 330 0.12 7.55 -4.77
CA LYS A 330 0.61 7.36 -3.40
C LYS A 330 -0.36 7.90 -2.37
N ASN A 331 -1.33 8.70 -2.81
CA ASN A 331 -2.35 9.24 -1.97
C ASN A 331 -3.66 8.53 -2.30
N LYS A 332 -4.13 7.72 -1.36
CA LYS A 332 -5.42 7.03 -1.44
C LYS A 332 -6.60 7.99 -1.59
N PHE A 333 -6.50 9.17 -1.00
CA PHE A 333 -7.58 10.14 -0.89
C PHE A 333 -7.10 11.57 -1.19
N PRO A 334 -6.63 11.84 -2.41
CA PRO A 334 -5.91 13.07 -2.74
C PRO A 334 -6.75 14.34 -2.60
N PHE A 335 -8.08 14.22 -2.60
CA PHE A 335 -9.01 15.36 -2.57
C PHE A 335 -10.04 15.29 -1.45
N LYS A 336 -9.86 14.38 -0.49
CA LYS A 336 -10.84 14.19 0.57
C LYS A 336 -10.98 15.47 1.40
N ASP A 337 -12.21 15.92 1.56
CA ASP A 337 -12.62 17.12 2.29
C ASP A 337 -12.16 18.47 1.71
N ILE A 338 -11.38 18.49 0.62
CA ILE A 338 -10.85 19.72 -0.01
C ILE A 338 -11.47 20.02 -1.38
N GLY A 339 -12.13 19.04 -2.01
CA GLY A 339 -12.66 19.17 -3.36
C GLY A 339 -11.58 19.03 -4.45
N VAL A 340 -12.00 18.61 -5.64
CA VAL A 340 -11.14 18.55 -6.82
C VAL A 340 -11.11 19.95 -7.45
N PRO A 341 -9.94 20.59 -7.57
CA PRO A 341 -9.84 21.89 -8.24
C PRO A 341 -10.12 21.72 -9.73
N VAL A 342 -10.80 22.72 -10.30
CA VAL A 342 -11.12 22.77 -11.72
C VAL A 342 -10.72 24.17 -12.21
N PRO A 343 -9.66 24.30 -13.03
CA PRO A 343 -8.90 23.23 -13.70
C PRO A 343 -7.93 22.46 -12.78
N LEU A 344 -7.56 21.22 -13.17
CA LEU A 344 -6.61 20.38 -12.41
C LEU A 344 -5.20 20.98 -12.27
N ASN A 345 -4.87 22.00 -13.09
CA ASN A 345 -3.60 22.71 -13.00
C ASN A 345 -3.46 23.55 -11.72
N ASP A 346 -4.57 23.76 -10.98
CA ASP A 346 -4.58 24.53 -9.74
C ASP A 346 -4.23 23.69 -8.49
N ILE A 347 -3.87 22.41 -8.67
CA ILE A 347 -3.38 21.57 -7.58
C ILE A 347 -2.04 22.13 -7.08
N ASP A 348 -1.97 22.41 -5.78
CA ASP A 348 -0.78 22.95 -5.12
C ASP A 348 0.44 22.04 -5.34
N LYS A 349 1.56 22.63 -5.77
CA LYS A 349 2.79 21.91 -6.08
C LYS A 349 3.42 21.23 -4.87
N SER A 350 3.30 21.86 -3.70
CA SER A 350 3.87 21.35 -2.45
C SER A 350 3.29 19.98 -2.06
N VAL A 351 2.05 19.72 -2.48
CA VAL A 351 1.29 18.51 -2.18
C VAL A 351 1.91 17.27 -2.85
N TYR A 352 2.59 17.42 -3.99
CA TYR A 352 3.20 16.30 -4.71
C TYR A 352 4.72 16.18 -4.55
N GLU A 353 5.42 17.18 -4.00
CA GLU A 353 6.87 17.08 -3.74
C GLU A 353 7.21 16.02 -2.69
N GLN A 354 6.33 15.81 -1.70
CA GLN A 354 6.47 14.77 -0.69
C GLN A 354 6.39 13.35 -1.28
N ALA A 355 5.63 13.17 -2.37
CA ALA A 355 5.41 11.87 -2.99
C ALA A 355 6.67 11.32 -3.67
N LEU A 356 7.59 12.18 -4.13
CA LEU A 356 8.82 11.75 -4.83
C LEU A 356 9.78 10.99 -3.92
N HIS A 357 9.91 11.37 -2.65
CA HIS A 357 10.83 10.75 -1.69
C HIS A 357 10.52 9.25 -1.45
N ILE A 358 9.24 8.86 -1.52
CA ILE A 358 8.79 7.49 -1.21
C ILE A 358 9.18 6.48 -2.31
N ASN A 359 9.40 6.91 -3.57
CA ASN A 359 9.84 5.97 -4.62
C ASN A 359 11.26 5.46 -4.36
N GLY A 360 12.13 6.35 -3.86
CA GLY A 360 13.50 6.00 -3.49
C GLY A 360 13.53 4.90 -2.43
N LEU A 361 12.63 4.96 -1.45
CA LEU A 361 12.56 3.98 -0.37
C LEU A 361 12.30 2.56 -0.89
N LYS A 362 11.31 2.36 -1.77
CA LYS A 362 10.98 1.00 -2.25
C LYS A 362 12.10 0.41 -3.12
N ASN A 363 12.76 1.22 -3.94
CA ASN A 363 13.92 0.79 -4.72
C ASN A 363 15.12 0.45 -3.83
N GLU A 364 15.37 1.25 -2.80
CA GLU A 364 16.40 0.96 -1.80
C GLU A 364 16.14 -0.38 -1.10
N MET A 365 14.89 -0.63 -0.69
CA MET A 365 14.49 -1.89 -0.09
C MET A 365 14.65 -3.08 -1.06
N ALA A 366 14.24 -2.93 -2.31
CA ALA A 366 14.38 -3.97 -3.32
C ALA A 366 15.86 -4.36 -3.55
N GLU A 367 16.75 -3.37 -3.64
CA GLU A 367 18.20 -3.62 -3.78
C GLU A 367 18.80 -4.25 -2.52
N LYS A 368 18.34 -3.88 -1.31
CA LYS A 368 18.74 -4.56 -0.06
C LYS A 368 18.26 -6.01 0.00
N ILE A 369 17.09 -6.33 -0.54
CA ILE A 369 16.48 -7.67 -0.51
C ILE A 369 17.15 -8.61 -1.54
N LYS A 370 17.60 -8.07 -2.67
CA LYS A 370 18.13 -8.82 -3.82
C LYS A 370 19.19 -9.89 -3.49
N PRO A 371 20.18 -9.65 -2.61
CA PRO A 371 21.17 -10.68 -2.23
C PRO A 371 20.57 -11.88 -1.48
N HIS A 372 19.33 -11.78 -0.99
CA HIS A 372 18.69 -12.75 -0.12
C HIS A 372 17.68 -13.66 -0.85
N ILE A 373 17.33 -13.39 -2.11
CA ILE A 373 16.28 -14.11 -2.87
C ILE A 373 16.53 -15.64 -2.99
N GLY A 374 17.80 -16.08 -2.89
CA GLY A 374 18.16 -17.50 -2.91
C GLY A 374 18.11 -18.20 -1.55
N LYS A 375 18.01 -17.46 -0.45
CA LYS A 375 18.17 -17.97 0.91
C LYS A 375 16.90 -18.69 1.40
N GLN A 376 17.06 -19.68 2.27
CA GLN A 376 15.92 -20.48 2.74
C GLN A 376 14.95 -19.63 3.57
N TYR A 377 15.44 -18.79 4.48
CA TYR A 377 14.59 -17.91 5.28
C TYR A 377 13.79 -16.90 4.46
N PHE A 378 14.29 -16.50 3.28
CA PHE A 378 13.54 -15.66 2.34
C PHE A 378 12.36 -16.46 1.78
N LYS A 379 12.61 -17.67 1.29
CA LYS A 379 11.57 -18.56 0.74
C LYS A 379 10.50 -18.86 1.79
N ASP A 380 10.91 -19.20 3.00
CA ASP A 380 10.00 -19.51 4.12
C ASP A 380 9.08 -18.32 4.41
N PHE A 381 9.64 -17.10 4.50
CA PHE A 381 8.83 -15.89 4.67
C PHE A 381 7.83 -15.71 3.53
N MET A 382 8.25 -15.89 2.28
CA MET A 382 7.36 -15.70 1.14
C MET A 382 6.22 -16.73 1.13
N TYR A 383 6.49 -17.99 1.51
CA TYR A 383 5.44 -19.01 1.70
C TYR A 383 4.49 -18.67 2.84
N ASP A 384 5.00 -18.13 3.94
CA ASP A 384 4.18 -17.77 5.10
C ASP A 384 3.29 -16.55 4.81
N GLN A 385 3.74 -15.65 3.93
CA GLN A 385 3.12 -14.33 3.76
C GLN A 385 2.26 -14.17 2.50
N TYR A 386 2.44 -14.97 1.44
CA TYR A 386 1.67 -14.75 0.20
C TYR A 386 0.15 -14.86 0.40
N ILE A 387 -0.32 -15.80 1.23
CA ILE A 387 -1.75 -15.94 1.54
C ILE A 387 -2.28 -14.72 2.30
N ASN A 388 -1.50 -14.16 3.22
CA ASN A 388 -1.89 -12.96 3.94
C ASN A 388 -2.01 -11.77 2.98
N PHE A 389 -1.04 -11.64 2.06
CA PHE A 389 -1.07 -10.60 1.03
C PHE A 389 -2.32 -10.71 0.16
N ILE A 390 -2.68 -11.93 -0.28
CA ILE A 390 -3.89 -12.18 -1.07
C ILE A 390 -5.14 -11.76 -0.29
N LYS A 391 -5.24 -12.12 0.99
CA LYS A 391 -6.38 -11.75 1.84
C LYS A 391 -6.50 -10.24 2.02
N ASP A 392 -5.38 -9.57 2.29
CA ASP A 392 -5.35 -8.12 2.46
C ASP A 392 -5.70 -7.41 1.15
N TYR A 393 -5.19 -7.89 0.01
CA TYR A 393 -5.59 -7.41 -1.31
C TYR A 393 -7.10 -7.57 -1.55
N CYS A 394 -7.66 -8.75 -1.29
CA CYS A 394 -9.10 -9.02 -1.45
C CYS A 394 -9.94 -8.10 -0.56
N LYS A 395 -9.48 -7.83 0.66
CA LYS A 395 -10.16 -6.89 1.57
C LYS A 395 -10.12 -5.45 1.04
N LEU A 396 -9.02 -5.03 0.44
CA LEU A 396 -8.90 -3.70 -0.16
C LEU A 396 -9.74 -3.58 -1.44
N SER A 397 -9.73 -4.60 -2.29
CA SER A 397 -10.39 -4.59 -3.61
C SER A 397 -11.91 -4.42 -3.55
N ILE A 398 -12.53 -4.89 -2.46
CA ILE A 398 -13.96 -4.73 -2.19
C ILE A 398 -14.33 -3.34 -1.68
N THR A 399 -13.41 -2.39 -1.54
CA THR A 399 -13.77 -1.02 -1.12
C THR A 399 -14.16 -0.14 -2.32
N PRO A 400 -15.16 0.76 -2.20
CA PRO A 400 -15.63 1.61 -3.31
C PRO A 400 -14.59 2.57 -3.89
N TYR A 401 -13.56 2.87 -3.10
CA TYR A 401 -12.45 3.75 -3.40
C TYR A 401 -11.13 2.98 -3.59
N PHE A 402 -11.17 1.66 -3.79
CA PHE A 402 -9.99 0.88 -4.13
C PHE A 402 -9.27 1.49 -5.33
N SER A 403 -7.98 1.74 -5.15
CA SER A 403 -7.15 2.48 -6.07
C SER A 403 -5.76 1.85 -6.16
N PHE A 404 -4.93 2.36 -7.07
CA PHE A 404 -3.53 1.94 -7.14
C PHE A 404 -2.76 2.25 -5.84
N ALA A 405 -3.13 3.30 -5.11
CA ALA A 405 -2.51 3.64 -3.85
C ALA A 405 -2.67 2.54 -2.80
N ASP A 406 -3.80 1.84 -2.79
CA ASP A 406 -4.03 0.69 -1.91
C ASP A 406 -3.04 -0.45 -2.20
N ILE A 407 -2.78 -0.74 -3.48
CA ILE A 407 -1.79 -1.75 -3.87
C ILE A 407 -0.39 -1.30 -3.49
N TRP A 408 -0.07 -0.03 -3.73
CA TRP A 408 1.24 0.52 -3.40
C TRP A 408 1.52 0.39 -1.91
N GLU A 409 0.60 0.85 -1.06
CA GLU A 409 0.70 0.73 0.40
C GLU A 409 0.86 -0.73 0.84
N LEU A 410 0.08 -1.64 0.23
CA LEU A 410 0.16 -3.07 0.50
C LEU A 410 1.53 -3.67 0.11
N GLN A 411 2.06 -3.35 -1.07
CA GLN A 411 3.40 -3.82 -1.47
C GLN A 411 4.48 -3.31 -0.51
N ILE A 412 4.42 -2.02 -0.15
CA ILE A 412 5.35 -1.40 0.79
C ILE A 412 5.30 -2.10 2.15
N SER A 413 4.10 -2.34 2.69
CA SER A 413 3.97 -2.98 4.01
C SER A 413 4.62 -4.37 4.02
N TYR A 414 4.44 -5.15 2.97
CA TYR A 414 5.06 -6.48 2.85
C TYR A 414 6.56 -6.43 2.61
N LEU A 415 7.07 -5.45 1.86
CA LEU A 415 8.51 -5.24 1.72
C LEU A 415 9.16 -4.84 3.05
N ILE A 416 8.49 -4.03 3.88
CA ILE A 416 9.00 -3.66 5.22
C ILE A 416 9.06 -4.89 6.13
N LEU A 417 8.02 -5.74 6.09
CA LEU A 417 8.01 -7.00 6.83
C LEU A 417 9.14 -7.93 6.37
N LEU A 418 9.40 -8.00 5.06
CA LEU A 418 10.46 -8.81 4.48
C LEU A 418 11.85 -8.29 4.84
N GLU A 419 12.11 -6.99 4.71
CA GLU A 419 13.40 -6.37 5.10
C GLU A 419 13.69 -6.66 6.57
N LYS A 420 12.73 -6.43 7.47
CA LYS A 420 12.87 -6.72 8.90
C LYS A 420 13.14 -8.21 9.18
N HIS A 421 12.50 -9.11 8.43
CA HIS A 421 12.73 -10.55 8.56
C HIS A 421 14.14 -10.91 8.10
N ILE A 422 14.57 -10.39 6.95
CA ILE A 422 15.93 -10.58 6.41
C ILE A 422 16.98 -10.05 7.38
N GLU A 423 16.81 -8.85 7.93
CA GLU A 423 17.74 -8.29 8.93
C GLU A 423 17.88 -9.22 10.13
N LYS A 424 16.75 -9.74 10.64
CA LYS A 424 16.76 -10.66 11.78
C LYS A 424 17.43 -12.00 11.46
N GLU A 425 17.18 -12.58 10.29
CA GLU A 425 17.72 -13.90 9.92
C GLU A 425 19.18 -13.81 9.46
N SER A 426 19.57 -12.75 8.74
CA SER A 426 20.96 -12.47 8.38
C SER A 426 21.85 -12.31 9.61
N GLN A 427 21.36 -11.63 10.66
CA GLN A 427 22.04 -11.54 11.96
C GLN A 427 22.28 -12.89 12.64
N LYS A 428 21.45 -13.91 12.36
CA LYS A 428 21.65 -15.27 12.89
C LYS A 428 22.69 -16.07 12.09
N GLU A 429 22.78 -15.82 10.79
CA GLU A 429 23.78 -16.47 9.91
C GLU A 429 25.15 -15.79 9.95
N ALA A 430 25.23 -14.57 10.49
CA ALA A 430 26.47 -13.79 10.53
C ALA A 430 27.54 -14.45 11.41
N ASN A 431 28.79 -14.43 10.93
CA ASN A 431 29.94 -14.84 11.75
C ASN A 431 30.20 -13.87 12.89
N TYR A 432 29.86 -12.59 12.69
CA TYR A 432 30.03 -11.51 13.65
C TYR A 432 28.77 -10.63 13.67
N ALA A 433 28.03 -10.66 14.78
CA ALA A 433 26.84 -9.84 14.95
C ALA A 433 26.70 -9.38 16.39
N PHE A 434 26.21 -8.16 16.60
CA PHE A 434 25.95 -7.62 17.93
C PHE A 434 24.67 -6.80 17.88
N PHE A 435 23.58 -7.35 18.40
CA PHE A 435 22.26 -6.71 18.34
C PHE A 435 21.48 -6.91 19.64
N ARG A 436 20.43 -6.10 19.81
CA ARG A 436 19.55 -6.17 20.98
C ARG A 436 18.40 -7.14 20.71
N GLU A 437 18.22 -8.11 21.60
CA GLU A 437 17.15 -9.13 21.52
C GLU A 437 16.34 -9.09 22.81
N GLY A 438 15.13 -8.52 22.75
CA GLY A 438 14.29 -8.28 23.93
C GLY A 438 14.95 -7.31 24.93
N LYS A 439 15.14 -7.75 26.18
CA LYS A 439 15.79 -6.96 27.25
C LYS A 439 17.31 -7.10 27.27
N GLY A 440 17.87 -8.03 26.50
CA GLY A 440 19.30 -8.35 26.50
C GLY A 440 19.98 -8.02 25.17
N TRP A 441 21.28 -8.26 25.16
CA TRP A 441 22.15 -8.20 24.00
C TRP A 441 22.59 -9.61 23.61
N THR A 442 22.61 -9.86 22.30
CA THR A 442 23.10 -11.08 21.69
C THR A 442 24.36 -10.75 20.90
N ILE A 443 25.41 -11.53 21.11
CA ILE A 443 26.68 -11.39 20.39
C ILE A 443 26.98 -12.72 19.70
N VAL A 444 27.19 -12.68 18.39
CA VAL A 444 27.72 -13.79 17.60
C VAL A 444 29.16 -13.45 17.27
N PHE A 445 30.09 -14.33 17.62
CA PHE A 445 31.52 -14.16 17.33
C PHE A 445 32.08 -15.49 16.85
N GLU A 446 32.70 -15.51 15.68
CA GLU A 446 33.18 -16.74 15.02
C GLU A 446 32.06 -17.81 14.94
N SER A 447 30.85 -17.37 14.59
CA SER A 447 29.64 -18.21 14.52
C SER A 447 29.16 -18.78 15.87
N LYS A 448 29.84 -18.48 16.98
CA LYS A 448 29.40 -18.86 18.33
C LYS A 448 28.48 -17.78 18.89
N ARG A 449 27.23 -18.16 19.13
CA ARG A 449 26.19 -17.26 19.66
C ARG A 449 26.18 -17.27 21.19
N SER A 450 26.31 -16.09 21.77
CA SER A 450 26.13 -15.83 23.21
C SER A 450 24.90 -14.94 23.43
N ILE A 451 23.95 -15.41 24.24
CA ILE A 451 22.64 -14.75 24.43
C ILE A 451 22.53 -14.16 25.84
N ALA A 452 21.75 -13.08 25.96
CA ALA A 452 21.23 -12.53 27.22
C ALA A 452 22.21 -11.71 28.09
N TYR A 453 23.13 -11.00 27.46
CA TYR A 453 23.91 -10.00 28.17
C TYR A 453 23.05 -8.78 28.53
N THR A 454 23.18 -8.25 29.75
CA THR A 454 22.40 -7.08 30.18
C THR A 454 23.29 -6.01 30.79
N GLY A 455 22.87 -4.75 30.67
CA GLY A 455 23.54 -3.59 31.27
C GLY A 455 24.12 -2.62 30.25
N LYS A 456 24.35 -1.38 30.73
CA LYS A 456 24.80 -0.24 29.91
C LYS A 456 26.16 -0.44 29.22
N GLY A 457 27.03 -1.28 29.77
CA GLY A 457 28.33 -1.56 29.16
C GLY A 457 28.22 -2.16 27.76
N PHE A 458 27.20 -3.00 27.52
CA PHE A 458 26.95 -3.60 26.21
C PHE A 458 26.40 -2.60 25.20
N GLU A 459 25.61 -1.62 25.64
CA GLU A 459 25.12 -0.53 24.80
C GLU A 459 26.29 0.36 24.34
N TYR A 460 27.23 0.64 25.24
CA TYR A 460 28.46 1.36 24.89
C TYR A 460 29.33 0.57 23.92
N LEU A 461 29.50 -0.75 24.13
CA LEU A 461 30.24 -1.61 23.19
C LEU A 461 29.60 -1.59 21.80
N ASN A 462 28.28 -1.76 21.72
CA ASN A 462 27.55 -1.70 20.45
C ASN A 462 27.71 -0.34 19.74
N PHE A 463 27.64 0.76 20.48
CA PHE A 463 27.89 2.09 19.92
C PHE A 463 29.32 2.23 19.36
N LEU A 464 30.33 1.71 20.08
CA LEU A 464 31.72 1.74 19.61
C LEU A 464 31.92 0.89 18.35
N ILE A 465 31.24 -0.26 18.25
CA ILE A 465 31.29 -1.11 17.05
C ILE A 465 30.63 -0.43 15.85
N LYS A 466 29.47 0.23 16.04
CA LYS A 466 28.82 1.04 15.00
C LYS A 466 29.71 2.16 14.47
N ASN A 467 30.64 2.63 15.29
CA ASN A 467 31.61 3.68 14.97
C ASN A 467 33.04 3.10 14.88
N LYS A 468 33.18 1.90 14.29
CA LYS A 468 34.48 1.23 14.07
C LYS A 468 35.50 2.18 13.46
N ASN A 469 36.72 2.18 14.00
CA ASN A 469 37.84 3.04 13.61
C ASN A 469 37.62 4.56 13.78
N GLN A 470 36.54 4.99 14.45
CA GLN A 470 36.28 6.39 14.76
C GLN A 470 36.58 6.69 16.24
N LYS A 471 37.07 7.90 16.52
CA LYS A 471 37.26 8.38 17.89
C LYS A 471 35.92 8.84 18.46
N CYS A 472 35.45 8.17 19.50
CA CYS A 472 34.23 8.52 20.22
C CYS A 472 34.59 9.17 21.55
N THR A 473 34.15 10.41 21.77
CA THR A 473 34.37 11.13 23.02
C THR A 473 33.50 10.57 24.15
N MET A 474 33.95 10.71 25.40
CA MET A 474 33.16 10.30 26.57
C MET A 474 31.79 10.98 26.63
N ALA A 475 31.70 12.24 26.18
CA ALA A 475 30.45 12.99 26.16
C ALA A 475 29.45 12.42 25.14
N GLU A 476 29.91 11.95 23.98
CA GLU A 476 29.06 11.30 22.97
C GLU A 476 28.49 9.99 23.49
N ILE A 477 29.35 9.16 24.11
CA ILE A 477 28.92 7.88 24.70
C ILE A 477 27.96 8.11 25.87
N ASP A 478 28.19 9.14 26.69
CA ASP A 478 27.34 9.42 27.87
C ASP A 478 25.92 9.89 27.52
N ARG A 479 25.73 10.52 26.35
CA ARG A 479 24.40 10.92 25.86
C ARG A 479 23.45 9.72 25.71
N LEU A 480 23.98 8.52 25.45
CA LEU A 480 23.21 7.26 25.41
C LEU A 480 22.63 6.87 26.78
N SER A 481 23.24 7.35 27.88
CA SER A 481 22.73 7.13 29.23
C SER A 481 21.68 8.16 29.67
N LEU A 482 21.60 9.31 28.99
CA LEU A 482 20.66 10.38 29.32
C LEU A 482 19.32 10.24 28.59
N SER A 483 19.30 9.59 27.41
CA SER A 483 18.09 9.38 26.61
C SER A 483 17.03 8.48 27.29
N GLU A 484 17.42 7.64 28.26
CA GLU A 484 16.48 6.79 29.02
C GLU A 484 15.90 7.47 30.28
N ASN A 485 16.44 8.62 30.70
CA ASN A 485 15.98 9.33 31.89
C ASN A 485 15.19 10.60 31.54
N LYS A 486 13.95 10.36 31.05
CA LYS A 486 12.78 11.26 30.86
C LYS A 486 12.32 11.34 29.40
N LEU A 487 11.25 10.61 29.10
CA LEU A 487 10.10 11.16 28.36
C LEU A 487 8.84 10.90 29.20
N PRO A 488 8.05 11.93 29.54
CA PRO A 488 6.60 11.76 29.56
C PRO A 488 6.17 11.51 28.11
N SER A 489 5.42 10.45 27.91
CA SER A 489 4.71 10.16 26.66
C SER A 489 3.81 11.34 26.24
N SER A 490 3.66 11.49 24.93
CA SER A 490 2.94 12.52 24.17
C SER A 490 3.70 13.83 23.90
N ILE A 491 4.25 13.94 22.69
CA ILE A 491 4.01 15.01 21.70
C ILE A 491 4.57 14.50 20.36
N SER A 492 3.79 14.74 19.31
CA SER A 492 3.95 14.35 17.92
C SER A 492 5.28 14.78 17.29
N ASP A 493 5.76 13.93 16.39
CA ASP A 493 6.84 14.20 15.45
C ASP A 493 6.45 15.31 14.47
N GLU A 494 7.05 16.49 14.64
CA GLU A 494 7.38 17.42 13.56
C GLU A 494 8.44 18.39 14.10
N ASP A 495 9.46 18.67 13.29
CA ASP A 495 10.60 19.57 13.53
C ASP A 495 11.72 19.12 14.48
N THR A 496 12.65 18.28 13.99
CA THR A 496 14.10 18.58 14.09
C THR A 496 14.96 17.67 13.20
N LYS A 497 15.07 18.01 11.92
CA LYS A 497 16.26 17.68 11.11
C LYS A 497 17.03 18.98 10.89
N LEU A 498 18.01 19.25 11.74
CA LEU A 498 19.04 20.25 11.43
C LEU A 498 20.42 19.65 11.67
N ASN A 499 21.14 19.54 10.56
CA ASN A 499 22.57 19.27 10.45
C ASN A 499 23.37 20.08 11.48
N ILE A 500 24.19 19.40 12.27
CA ILE A 500 25.38 20.01 12.86
C ILE A 500 26.54 19.03 12.68
N SER A 501 27.14 19.08 11.50
CA SER A 501 28.55 18.76 11.33
C SER A 501 29.39 20.00 11.68
N ASN A 502 30.59 19.74 12.18
CA ASN A 502 31.72 20.66 12.38
C ASN A 502 31.72 21.58 13.60
N GLY A 503 32.50 21.14 14.59
CA GLY A 503 33.48 21.97 15.32
C GLY A 503 32.94 22.87 16.42
N LEU A 504 33.34 22.63 17.67
CA LEU A 504 33.96 23.68 18.48
C LEU A 504 34.64 23.10 19.73
N SER A 505 35.90 23.50 19.88
CA SER A 505 36.73 23.36 21.06
C SER A 505 36.23 24.21 22.23
N SER A 506 36.41 23.69 23.44
CA SER A 506 36.65 24.39 24.73
C SER A 506 35.71 25.51 25.18
N SER A 507 35.10 25.31 26.36
CA SER A 507 34.58 26.34 27.29
C SER A 507 33.77 27.48 26.68
N GLN A 508 32.46 27.30 26.53
CA GLN A 508 31.52 28.42 26.53
C GLN A 508 30.41 28.19 27.55
N GLU A 509 30.14 29.23 28.35
CA GLU A 509 28.98 29.31 29.24
C GLU A 509 27.71 29.12 28.42
N ILE A 510 26.90 28.12 28.77
CA ILE A 510 25.77 27.62 27.95
C ILE A 510 24.62 28.64 27.79
N LEU A 511 24.68 29.83 28.40
CA LEU A 511 23.70 30.90 28.21
C LEU A 511 24.36 32.27 28.45
N ASP A 512 24.32 33.14 27.44
CA ASP A 512 24.76 34.54 27.56
C ASP A 512 23.94 35.26 28.65
N LYS A 513 24.58 36.18 29.39
CA LYS A 513 23.92 36.97 30.45
C LYS A 513 22.75 37.77 29.90
N ASP A 514 22.80 38.14 28.64
CA ASP A 514 21.72 38.83 27.93
C ASP A 514 20.51 37.91 27.70
N ALA A 515 20.72 36.65 27.34
CA ALA A 515 19.64 35.68 27.19
C ALA A 515 18.92 35.40 28.53
N ILE A 516 19.66 35.36 29.65
CA ILE A 516 19.07 35.23 30.99
C ILE A 516 18.20 36.44 31.34
N LYS A 517 18.64 37.65 30.96
CA LYS A 517 17.88 38.88 31.17
C LYS A 517 16.59 38.89 30.35
N ASP A 518 16.65 38.42 29.10
CA ASP A 518 15.49 38.32 28.21
C ASP A 518 14.49 37.28 28.69
N TYR A 519 14.93 36.09 29.13
CA TYR A 519 14.02 35.11 29.72
C TYR A 519 13.36 35.60 31.00
N LYS A 520 14.07 36.33 31.87
CA LYS A 520 13.48 36.94 33.06
C LYS A 520 12.44 38.01 32.70
N LYS A 521 12.70 38.80 31.65
CA LYS A 521 11.75 39.79 31.14
C LYS A 521 10.49 39.11 30.58
N GLU A 522 10.65 38.03 29.82
CA GLU A 522 9.51 37.33 29.22
C GLU A 522 8.65 36.59 30.24
N ILE A 523 9.26 35.96 31.26
CA ILE A 523 8.51 35.40 32.40
C ILE A 523 7.68 36.48 33.12
N LYS A 524 8.23 37.70 33.26
CA LYS A 524 7.50 38.83 33.87
C LYS A 524 6.29 39.23 33.01
N ASN A 525 6.44 39.29 31.69
CA ASN A 525 5.33 39.57 30.76
C ASN A 525 4.26 38.48 30.81
N LEU A 526 4.65 37.20 30.78
CA LEU A 526 3.73 36.08 30.84
C LEU A 526 2.95 36.04 32.16
N ARG A 527 3.57 36.39 33.29
CA ARG A 527 2.86 36.51 34.58
C ARG A 527 1.81 37.63 34.59
N GLN A 528 2.05 38.74 33.89
CA GLN A 528 1.04 39.79 33.73
C GLN A 528 -0.12 39.32 32.84
N LYS A 529 0.17 38.61 31.74
CA LYS A 529 -0.87 37.99 30.88
C LYS A 529 -1.68 36.95 31.65
N LEU A 530 -1.04 36.16 32.52
CA LEU A 530 -1.70 35.17 33.38
C LEU A 530 -2.69 35.84 34.36
N LYS A 531 -2.33 37.01 34.91
CA LYS A 531 -3.24 37.77 35.78
C LYS A 531 -4.51 38.21 35.03
N LYS A 532 -4.35 38.80 33.83
CA LYS A 532 -5.49 39.20 32.99
C LYS A 532 -6.37 38.01 32.58
N ALA A 533 -5.78 36.86 32.25
CA ALA A 533 -6.53 35.65 31.92
C ALA A 533 -7.33 35.11 33.11
N LYS A 534 -6.81 35.24 34.34
CA LYS A 534 -7.54 34.90 35.57
C LYS A 534 -8.70 35.86 35.84
N ASP A 535 -8.48 37.16 35.66
CA ASP A 535 -9.52 38.18 35.86
C ASP A 535 -10.68 38.01 34.86
N ASN A 536 -10.40 37.44 33.68
CA ASN A 536 -11.38 37.17 32.61
C ASN A 536 -11.95 35.73 32.60
N ASN A 537 -11.60 34.86 33.55
CA ASN A 537 -12.01 33.45 33.61
C ASN A 537 -11.71 32.59 32.35
N ASP A 538 -10.63 32.88 31.62
CA ASP A 538 -10.21 32.11 30.43
C ASP A 538 -9.31 30.92 30.83
N ILE A 539 -9.92 29.74 30.95
CA ILE A 539 -9.29 28.52 31.48
C ILE A 539 -8.23 27.96 30.51
N GLU A 540 -8.51 27.92 29.21
CA GLU A 540 -7.57 27.38 28.22
C GLU A 540 -6.33 28.26 28.09
N ARG A 541 -6.53 29.58 28.03
CA ARG A 541 -5.42 30.53 27.93
C ARG A 541 -4.54 30.54 29.17
N LYS A 542 -5.14 30.38 30.36
CA LYS A 542 -4.40 30.18 31.61
C LYS A 542 -3.48 28.96 31.52
N LYS A 543 -4.01 27.81 31.06
CA LYS A 543 -3.26 26.55 30.96
C LYS A 543 -2.07 26.67 29.99
N HIS A 544 -2.27 27.33 28.85
CA HIS A 544 -1.20 27.59 27.87
C HIS A 544 -0.09 28.48 28.45
N ILE A 545 -0.45 29.60 29.09
CA ILE A 545 0.53 30.53 29.68
C ILE A 545 1.31 29.89 30.83
N GLU A 546 0.66 29.05 31.65
CA GLU A 546 1.34 28.29 32.71
C GLU A 546 2.35 27.29 32.16
N ALA A 547 2.05 26.64 31.01
CA ALA A 547 2.99 25.75 30.33
C ALA A 547 4.22 26.50 29.78
N GLU A 548 4.03 27.68 29.17
CA GLU A 548 5.14 28.52 28.70
C GLU A 548 6.04 29.00 29.85
N ILE A 549 5.45 29.47 30.96
CA ILE A 549 6.21 29.86 32.15
C ILE A 549 7.03 28.68 32.67
N LYS A 550 6.47 27.46 32.66
CA LYS A 550 7.19 26.24 33.06
C LYS A 550 8.35 25.93 32.12
N LYS A 551 8.20 26.12 30.81
CA LYS A 551 9.26 25.98 29.79
C LYS A 551 10.42 26.93 30.08
N TYR A 552 10.17 28.23 30.23
CA TYR A 552 11.24 29.21 30.52
C TYR A 552 11.92 28.98 31.88
N ASN A 553 11.17 28.57 32.91
CA ASN A 553 11.78 28.23 34.19
C ASN A 553 12.64 26.97 34.13
N SER A 554 12.32 26.00 33.27
CA SER A 554 13.17 24.82 33.09
C SER A 554 14.54 25.17 32.50
N VAL A 555 14.58 26.16 31.61
CA VAL A 555 15.84 26.70 31.03
C VAL A 555 16.63 27.49 32.09
N LEU A 556 15.97 28.34 32.89
CA LEU A 556 16.64 29.12 33.94
C LEU A 556 17.13 28.24 35.11
N ASN A 557 16.39 27.20 35.48
CA ASN A 557 16.76 26.27 36.56
C ASN A 557 17.98 25.39 36.21
N PHE A 558 18.42 25.38 34.95
CA PHE A 558 19.67 24.74 34.55
C PHE A 558 20.92 25.53 34.98
N THR A 559 20.77 26.79 35.41
CA THR A 559 21.88 27.69 35.81
C THR A 559 22.08 27.77 37.34
N GLY A 560 21.81 26.68 38.05
CA GLY A 560 22.17 26.54 39.46
C GLY A 560 23.68 26.42 39.63
N LYS A 561 24.32 27.47 40.19
CA LYS A 561 25.71 27.54 40.67
C LYS A 561 26.69 26.57 39.98
N SER A 562 27.40 27.09 38.97
CA SER A 562 28.63 26.49 38.42
C SER A 562 29.49 25.89 39.53
N ARG A 563 29.45 24.56 39.66
CA ARG A 563 30.48 23.79 40.35
C ARG A 563 31.61 23.63 39.36
N LYS A 564 32.83 23.96 39.77
CA LYS A 564 34.04 23.82 38.95
C LYS A 564 34.11 22.40 38.35
N PHE A 565 34.01 22.33 37.02
CA PHE A 565 33.80 21.15 36.16
C PHE A 565 34.99 20.17 36.02
N ALA A 566 36.02 20.24 36.88
CA ALA A 566 37.17 19.33 36.74
C ALA A 566 36.83 17.87 37.13
N ASN A 567 35.78 17.64 37.92
CA ASN A 567 35.44 16.30 38.43
C ASN A 567 34.38 15.53 37.64
N ASP A 568 33.56 16.19 36.80
CA ASP A 568 32.44 15.52 36.14
C ASP A 568 32.89 14.70 34.93
N ASN A 569 33.84 15.20 34.13
CA ASN A 569 34.44 14.42 33.04
C ASN A 569 35.15 13.17 33.56
N LYS A 570 35.90 13.29 34.67
CA LYS A 570 36.54 12.14 35.32
C LYS A 570 35.51 11.12 35.78
N ARG A 571 34.38 11.58 36.35
CA ARG A 571 33.28 10.70 36.78
C ARG A 571 32.58 9.99 35.62
N ILE A 572 32.29 10.71 34.53
CA ILE A 572 31.68 10.16 33.31
C ILE A 572 32.59 9.09 32.73
N LYS A 573 33.87 9.42 32.56
CA LYS A 573 34.92 8.52 32.08
C LYS A 573 35.06 7.26 32.93
N ASP A 574 35.18 7.42 34.25
CA ASP A 574 35.25 6.28 35.17
C ASP A 574 33.98 5.43 35.12
N ARG A 575 32.80 6.05 34.98
CA ARG A 575 31.51 5.33 34.88
C ARG A 575 31.43 4.50 33.60
N ILE A 576 31.77 5.09 32.45
CA ILE A 576 31.74 4.43 31.14
C ILE A 576 32.80 3.33 31.11
N GLY A 577 34.06 3.64 31.44
CA GLY A 577 35.15 2.67 31.49
C GLY A 577 34.83 1.48 32.39
N LYS A 578 34.29 1.72 33.60
CA LYS A 578 33.83 0.64 34.50
C LYS A 578 32.65 -0.14 33.96
N ALA A 579 31.74 0.47 33.20
CA ALA A 579 30.61 -0.23 32.60
C ALA A 579 31.06 -1.15 31.46
N ILE A 580 31.91 -0.64 30.57
CA ILE A 580 32.49 -1.43 29.47
C ILE A 580 33.35 -2.57 30.04
N ASN A 581 34.23 -2.28 31.01
CA ASN A 581 35.05 -3.31 31.64
C ASN A 581 34.19 -4.41 32.31
N ARG A 582 33.09 -4.04 32.98
CA ARG A 582 32.13 -5.01 33.53
C ARG A 582 31.44 -5.86 32.45
N ALA A 583 31.11 -5.27 31.31
CA ALA A 583 30.56 -6.01 30.18
C ALA A 583 31.59 -7.03 29.64
N ILE A 584 32.84 -6.61 29.41
CA ILE A 584 33.92 -7.50 28.97
C ILE A 584 34.16 -8.64 29.97
N LEU A 585 34.23 -8.35 31.28
CA LEU A 585 34.37 -9.39 32.31
C LEU A 585 33.18 -10.35 32.36
N THR A 586 31.99 -9.87 31.99
CA THR A 586 30.79 -10.72 31.89
C THR A 586 30.85 -11.63 30.68
N ILE A 587 31.35 -11.12 29.53
CA ILE A 587 31.62 -11.92 28.34
C ILE A 587 32.67 -12.98 28.64
N GLU A 588 33.75 -12.63 29.34
CA GLU A 588 34.89 -13.53 29.63
C GLU A 588 34.49 -14.80 30.39
N LYS A 589 33.41 -14.76 31.18
CA LYS A 589 32.88 -15.93 31.87
C LYS A 589 32.33 -17.00 30.94
N ASN A 590 31.85 -16.61 29.76
CA ASN A 590 31.18 -17.48 28.80
C ASN A 590 32.01 -17.67 27.52
N ASP A 591 32.79 -16.66 27.16
CA ASP A 591 33.56 -16.61 25.92
C ASP A 591 34.85 -15.79 26.09
N THR A 592 35.94 -16.49 26.41
CA THR A 592 37.26 -15.89 26.60
C THR A 592 37.81 -15.26 25.31
N ASN A 593 37.54 -15.86 24.15
CA ASN A 593 38.05 -15.36 22.87
C ASN A 593 37.40 -14.02 22.52
N LEU A 594 36.07 -13.93 22.65
CA LEU A 594 35.34 -12.67 22.43
C LEU A 594 35.75 -11.59 23.44
N ALA A 595 35.98 -11.97 24.70
CA ALA A 595 36.46 -11.01 25.70
C ALA A 595 37.86 -10.49 25.35
N ASN A 596 38.77 -11.37 24.93
CA ASN A 596 40.11 -10.98 24.48
C ASN A 596 40.04 -10.08 23.25
N HIS A 597 39.20 -10.42 22.27
CA HIS A 597 38.94 -9.56 21.11
C HIS A 597 38.59 -8.13 21.52
N PHE A 598 37.64 -7.95 22.43
CA PHE A 598 37.28 -6.61 22.92
C PHE A 598 38.39 -5.95 23.75
N LYS A 599 39.14 -6.72 24.55
CA LYS A 599 40.29 -6.18 25.28
C LYS A 599 41.34 -5.68 24.30
N ASP A 600 41.72 -6.47 23.31
CA ASP A 600 42.77 -6.10 22.35
C ASP A 600 42.34 -4.91 21.48
N SER A 601 41.06 -4.90 21.07
CA SER A 601 40.48 -3.83 20.26
C SER A 601 40.23 -2.49 21.00
N LEU A 602 40.28 -2.47 22.34
CA LEU A 602 39.93 -1.30 23.18
C LEU A 602 41.00 -0.91 24.23
N SER A 603 41.88 -1.83 24.62
CA SER A 603 42.62 -1.81 25.90
C SER A 603 43.52 -0.60 26.10
N GLN A 604 44.01 0.03 25.04
CA GLN A 604 44.88 1.20 25.17
C GLN A 604 44.11 2.48 25.57
N LYS A 605 42.77 2.47 25.59
CA LYS A 605 41.95 3.70 25.65
C LYS A 605 40.69 3.66 26.52
N MET A 606 40.43 2.58 27.28
CA MET A 606 39.19 2.49 28.10
C MET A 606 39.01 3.61 29.13
N TYR A 607 40.11 4.23 29.56
CA TYR A 607 40.14 5.39 30.45
C TYR A 607 40.92 6.54 29.80
N SER A 608 40.77 6.79 28.50
CA SER A 608 41.15 8.07 27.86
C SER A 608 39.94 8.99 27.71
N ASP A 609 40.15 10.17 27.14
CA ASP A 609 39.06 11.16 26.93
C ASP A 609 38.23 10.83 25.68
N ASP A 610 38.79 10.00 24.80
CA ASP A 610 38.13 9.31 23.70
C ASP A 610 38.35 7.79 23.80
N ILE A 611 37.44 7.00 23.23
CA ILE A 611 37.62 5.56 23.00
C ILE A 611 37.47 5.32 21.49
N THR A 612 38.27 4.42 20.97
CA THR A 612 38.15 3.90 19.59
C THR A 612 38.08 2.39 19.67
N TYR A 613 37.18 1.81 18.89
CA TYR A 613 37.17 0.38 18.61
C TYR A 613 37.88 0.12 17.29
N SER A 614 39.05 -0.51 17.35
CA SER A 614 39.88 -0.83 16.19
C SER A 614 40.30 -2.29 16.24
N PRO A 615 39.46 -3.20 15.70
CA PRO A 615 39.76 -4.63 15.70
C PRO A 615 40.91 -4.96 14.73
N ASP A 616 41.77 -5.90 15.12
CA ASP A 616 42.79 -6.53 14.28
C ASP A 616 42.72 -8.06 14.49
N PRO A 617 42.33 -8.86 13.47
CA PRO A 617 41.99 -8.46 12.10
C PRO A 617 40.74 -7.58 12.01
N ASP A 618 40.59 -6.85 10.90
CA ASP A 618 39.38 -6.03 10.71
C ASP A 618 38.13 -6.92 10.62
N ILE A 619 37.17 -6.71 11.52
CA ILE A 619 35.93 -7.48 11.60
C ILE A 619 34.77 -6.62 11.12
N ASP A 620 33.97 -7.16 10.22
CA ASP A 620 32.69 -6.56 9.81
C ASP A 620 31.55 -7.10 10.67
N TRP A 621 31.05 -6.25 11.57
CA TRP A 621 30.00 -6.60 12.51
C TRP A 621 28.63 -6.21 11.95
N GLN A 622 27.67 -7.14 12.00
CA GLN A 622 26.26 -6.81 11.78
C GLN A 622 25.64 -6.27 13.08
N VAL A 623 25.20 -5.00 13.09
CA VAL A 623 24.84 -4.24 14.32
C VAL A 623 23.56 -3.43 14.25
#